data_AF-A0A343VRP4-F1
#
_entry.id   AF-A0A343VRP4-F1
#
_cell.length_a   1.000
_cell.length_b   1.000
_cell.length_c   1.000
_cell.angle_alpha   90.00
_cell.angle_beta   90.00
_cell.angle_gamma   90.00
#
_symmetry.space_group_name_H-M   'P 1'
#
loop_
_entity.id
_entity.type
_entity.pdbx_description
1 polymer ?
#
loop_
_entity_poly.entity_id
_entity_poly.type
_entity_poly.pdbx_seq_one_letter_code
_entity_poly.pdbx_strand_id
1 'polypeptide(L)'
;MPKQQHEMDVPEGALQLDLFGEFDAAERADHRAADAVAISDAAFDELVRTQTVNAAAAEAAGIYNVDIETTVRICPACGGWEPNEMLMGTNHGISRHYLVQLETGEWANGGMYFGQMWCLALELTASHATYGDRDLHPRQYAMIARLRPEVRESYDQEVAARPHRCAPMPTKRATRTATS
;
A
#
# COMPACT_ATOMS: atom_id res chain seq x y z
N MET A 1 69.95 -0.44 44.39
CA MET A 1 69.71 -1.64 43.56
C MET A 1 68.48 -2.37 44.11
N PRO A 2 67.66 -3.01 43.26
CA PRO A 2 66.21 -2.81 43.19
C PRO A 2 65.33 -4.00 43.63
N LYS A 3 64.04 -3.69 43.65
CA LYS A 3 62.78 -4.47 43.69
C LYS A 3 62.85 -5.97 43.36
N GLN A 4 61.95 -6.74 44.00
CA GLN A 4 60.96 -7.53 43.27
C GLN A 4 59.71 -7.77 44.12
N GLN A 5 58.56 -7.38 43.56
CA GLN A 5 57.21 -7.59 44.05
C GLN A 5 56.79 -9.01 43.65
N HIS A 6 56.21 -9.77 44.58
CA HIS A 6 55.58 -11.06 44.28
C HIS A 6 54.15 -10.81 43.81
N GLU A 7 53.90 -11.12 42.55
CA GLU A 7 52.58 -11.25 41.95
C GLU A 7 51.81 -12.38 42.66
N MET A 8 50.55 -12.13 43.00
CA MET A 8 49.63 -13.20 43.38
C MET A 8 49.01 -13.74 42.10
N ASP A 9 49.31 -15.00 41.79
CA ASP A 9 48.60 -15.79 40.79
C ASP A 9 47.11 -15.84 41.13
N VAL A 10 46.29 -15.20 40.30
CA VAL A 10 44.85 -15.45 40.24
C VAL A 10 44.66 -16.57 39.23
N PRO A 11 44.11 -17.74 39.60
CA PRO A 11 43.82 -18.78 38.64
C PRO A 11 42.81 -18.27 37.61
N GLU A 12 43.14 -18.44 36.33
CA GLU A 12 42.26 -18.27 35.17
C GLU A 12 41.06 -19.21 35.29
N GLY A 13 40.11 -18.77 36.10
CA GLY A 13 38.81 -19.37 36.30
C GLY A 13 37.84 -18.22 36.42
N ALA A 14 37.80 -17.38 35.39
CA ALA A 14 36.66 -16.51 35.19
C ALA A 14 35.45 -17.44 35.05
N LEU A 15 34.73 -17.62 36.15
CA LEU A 15 33.29 -17.88 36.14
C LEU A 15 32.66 -16.68 35.45
N GLN A 16 32.78 -16.65 34.12
CA GLN A 16 31.97 -15.86 33.25
C GLN A 16 30.58 -16.47 33.40
N LEU A 17 29.78 -15.88 34.27
CA LEU A 17 28.36 -16.14 34.30
C LEU A 17 27.83 -15.79 32.90
N ASP A 18 27.54 -16.83 32.11
CA ASP A 18 26.66 -16.76 30.95
C ASP A 18 25.25 -16.41 31.44
N LEU A 19 25.05 -15.15 31.86
CA LEU A 19 23.77 -14.59 32.27
C LEU A 19 23.03 -13.93 31.09
N PHE A 20 23.65 -13.91 29.90
CA PHE A 20 23.11 -13.33 28.68
C PHE A 20 23.23 -14.37 27.58
N GLY A 21 22.28 -15.31 27.56
CA GLY A 21 22.21 -16.33 26.52
C GLY A 21 22.29 -15.69 25.14
N GLU A 22 23.14 -16.24 24.27
CA GLU A 22 23.01 -16.00 22.84
C GLU A 22 21.56 -16.32 22.46
N PHE A 23 20.76 -15.29 22.16
CA PHE A 23 19.49 -15.53 21.50
C PHE A 23 19.77 -16.42 20.30
N ASP A 24 19.08 -17.54 20.20
CA ASP A 24 19.34 -18.45 19.10
C ASP A 24 19.05 -17.70 17.77
N ALA A 25 19.66 -18.15 16.68
CA ALA A 25 19.48 -17.47 15.39
C ALA A 25 18.00 -17.41 14.94
N ALA A 26 17.15 -18.32 15.43
CA ALA A 26 15.72 -18.34 15.17
C ALA A 26 14.97 -17.29 16.02
N GLU A 27 15.26 -17.15 17.32
CA GLU A 27 14.68 -16.11 18.17
C GLU A 27 15.03 -14.70 17.64
N ARG A 28 16.26 -14.49 17.17
CA ARG A 28 16.64 -13.23 16.50
C ARG A 28 15.97 -13.04 15.14
N ALA A 29 15.63 -14.11 14.44
CA ALA A 29 14.88 -14.01 13.18
C ALA A 29 13.40 -13.68 13.47
N ASP A 30 12.81 -14.29 14.49
CA ASP A 30 11.43 -14.06 14.93
C ASP A 30 11.24 -12.64 15.44
N HIS A 31 12.17 -12.12 16.26
CA HIS A 31 12.14 -10.72 16.70
C HIS A 31 12.22 -9.74 15.52
N ARG A 32 13.13 -9.97 14.56
CA ARG A 32 13.23 -9.13 13.36
C ARG A 32 11.97 -9.20 12.48
N ALA A 33 11.34 -10.37 12.39
CA ALA A 33 10.08 -10.53 11.68
C ALA A 33 8.94 -9.79 12.37
N ALA A 34 8.87 -9.84 13.70
CA ALA A 34 7.89 -9.09 14.49
C ALA A 34 8.07 -7.57 14.35
N ASP A 35 9.32 -7.09 14.41
CA ASP A 35 9.64 -5.67 14.20
C ASP A 35 9.24 -5.21 12.78
N ALA A 36 9.49 -6.04 11.76
CA ALA A 36 9.10 -5.73 10.38
C ALA A 36 7.59 -5.61 10.20
N VAL A 37 6.79 -6.44 10.88
CA VAL A 37 5.33 -6.33 10.89
C VAL A 37 4.88 -5.03 11.56
N ALA A 38 5.42 -4.71 12.73
CA ALA A 38 5.08 -3.50 13.47
C ALA A 38 5.41 -2.22 12.68
N ILE A 39 6.55 -2.21 11.98
CA ILE A 39 6.95 -1.11 11.10
C ILE A 39 5.95 -0.96 9.94
N SER A 40 5.56 -2.08 9.30
CA SER A 40 4.64 -2.06 8.16
C SER A 40 3.22 -1.65 8.56
N ASP A 41 2.77 -2.05 9.76
CA ASP A 41 1.48 -1.62 10.32
C ASP A 41 1.47 -0.11 10.60
N ALA A 42 2.52 0.39 11.27
CA ALA A 42 2.65 1.83 11.55
C ALA A 42 2.71 2.66 10.26
N ALA A 43 3.47 2.18 9.25
CA ALA A 43 3.54 2.79 7.94
C ALA A 43 2.18 2.80 7.22
N PHE A 44 1.41 1.70 7.31
CA PHE A 44 0.09 1.63 6.72
C PHE A 44 -0.86 2.65 7.37
N ASP A 45 -0.87 2.74 8.69
CA ASP A 45 -1.74 3.67 9.43
C ASP A 45 -1.37 5.14 9.19
N GLU A 46 -0.08 5.44 8.96
CA GLU A 46 0.37 6.77 8.53
C GLU A 46 -0.07 7.09 7.10
N LEU A 47 0.06 6.11 6.19
CA LEU A 47 -0.22 6.27 4.76
C LEU A 47 -1.73 6.30 4.45
N VAL A 48 -2.52 5.43 5.08
CA VAL A 48 -3.94 5.22 4.80
C VAL A 48 -4.79 5.79 5.91
N ARG A 49 -5.32 6.99 5.68
CA ARG A 49 -6.21 7.65 6.64
C ARG A 49 -7.51 6.88 6.82
N THR A 50 -7.99 6.83 8.05
CA THR A 50 -9.32 6.32 8.38
C THR A 50 -10.26 7.47 8.76
N GLN A 51 -11.55 7.32 8.43
CA GLN A 51 -12.58 8.29 8.79
C GLN A 51 -13.90 7.57 9.07
N THR A 52 -14.58 7.94 10.15
CA THR A 52 -15.97 7.52 10.37
C THR A 52 -16.91 8.44 9.59
N VAL A 53 -17.80 7.83 8.82
CA VAL A 53 -18.78 8.53 7.97
C VAL A 53 -20.17 7.92 8.19
N ASN A 54 -21.22 8.72 7.94
CA ASN A 54 -22.58 8.20 8.00
C ASN A 54 -22.94 7.41 6.72
N ALA A 55 -24.03 6.64 6.79
CA ALA A 55 -24.51 5.82 5.67
C ALA A 55 -24.72 6.62 4.37
N ALA A 56 -25.23 7.85 4.45
CA ALA A 56 -25.48 8.68 3.26
C ALA A 56 -24.18 9.09 2.56
N ALA A 57 -23.13 9.43 3.32
CA ALA A 57 -21.81 9.75 2.77
C ALA A 57 -21.12 8.51 2.18
N ALA A 58 -21.24 7.36 2.85
CA ALA A 58 -20.75 6.09 2.33
C ALA A 58 -21.44 5.72 0.99
N GLU A 59 -22.76 5.86 0.91
CA GLU A 59 -23.52 5.57 -0.29
C GLU A 59 -23.16 6.51 -1.45
N ALA A 60 -22.98 7.81 -1.16
CA ALA A 60 -22.49 8.78 -2.14
C ALA A 60 -21.09 8.43 -2.68
N ALA A 61 -20.27 7.73 -1.88
CA ALA A 61 -18.97 7.19 -2.29
C ALA A 61 -19.07 5.81 -2.99
N GLY A 62 -20.27 5.26 -3.15
CA GLY A 62 -20.51 3.96 -3.79
C GLY A 62 -20.31 2.76 -2.86
N ILE A 63 -20.29 2.98 -1.55
CA ILE A 63 -20.20 1.94 -0.52
C ILE A 63 -21.61 1.67 0.03
N TYR A 64 -22.12 0.46 -0.20
CA TYR A 64 -23.49 0.08 0.14
C TYR A 64 -23.52 -0.97 1.26
N ASN A 65 -24.70 -1.18 1.85
CA ASN A 65 -24.94 -2.15 2.93
C ASN A 65 -24.07 -1.90 4.18
N VAL A 66 -23.99 -0.63 4.60
CA VAL A 66 -23.24 -0.20 5.78
C VAL A 66 -24.19 0.13 6.94
N ASP A 67 -23.65 0.09 8.16
CA ASP A 67 -24.34 0.57 9.36
C ASP A 67 -24.58 2.10 9.30
N ILE A 68 -25.33 2.63 10.29
CA ILE A 68 -25.63 4.07 10.41
C ILE A 68 -24.35 4.92 10.34
N GLU A 69 -23.28 4.41 10.95
CA GLU A 69 -21.92 4.94 10.87
C GLU A 69 -20.96 3.82 10.47
N THR A 70 -20.01 4.12 9.59
CA THR A 70 -19.01 3.16 9.13
C THR A 70 -17.64 3.82 9.06
N THR A 71 -16.59 3.07 9.40
CA THR A 71 -15.21 3.53 9.24
C THR A 71 -14.71 3.17 7.85
N VAL A 72 -14.37 4.17 7.06
CA VAL A 72 -13.74 4.01 5.75
C VAL A 72 -12.24 4.25 5.83
N ARG A 73 -11.50 3.64 4.91
CA ARG A 73 -10.09 3.87 4.61
C ARG A 73 -9.99 4.69 3.34
N ILE A 74 -9.13 5.69 3.33
CA ILE A 74 -8.98 6.64 2.24
C ILE A 74 -7.67 6.37 1.52
N CYS A 75 -7.73 6.02 0.25
CA CYS A 75 -6.55 5.85 -0.59
C CYS A 75 -5.80 7.19 -0.67
N PRO A 76 -4.51 7.24 -0.32
CA PRO A 76 -3.75 8.48 -0.32
C PRO A 76 -3.56 9.03 -1.73
N ALA A 77 -3.43 8.20 -2.76
CA ALA A 77 -3.25 8.72 -4.12
C ALA A 77 -4.54 9.32 -4.69
N CYS A 78 -5.61 8.53 -4.76
CA CYS A 78 -6.80 8.91 -5.51
C CYS A 78 -7.98 9.40 -4.66
N GLY A 79 -7.85 9.41 -3.33
CA GLY A 79 -8.93 9.77 -2.41
C GLY A 79 -10.12 8.81 -2.40
N GLY A 80 -9.98 7.62 -2.98
CA GLY A 80 -10.99 6.56 -2.97
C GLY A 80 -11.26 6.05 -1.56
N TRP A 81 -12.52 5.74 -1.26
CA TRP A 81 -12.93 5.22 0.05
C TRP A 81 -13.18 3.72 -0.07
N GLU A 82 -12.66 2.98 0.90
CA GLU A 82 -12.89 1.53 1.01
C GLU A 82 -13.29 1.16 2.44
N PRO A 83 -14.26 0.26 2.63
CA PRO A 83 -14.75 -0.08 3.97
C PRO A 83 -13.77 -0.98 4.75
N ASN A 84 -12.83 -1.64 4.06
CA ASN A 84 -11.86 -2.53 4.70
C ASN A 84 -10.54 -2.56 3.93
N GLU A 85 -9.51 -3.08 4.57
CA GLU A 85 -8.18 -3.17 3.96
C GLU A 85 -8.14 -4.14 2.78
N MET A 86 -8.90 -5.23 2.80
CA MET A 86 -8.90 -6.17 1.68
C MET A 86 -9.29 -5.45 0.37
N LEU A 87 -10.28 -4.56 0.42
CA LEU A 87 -10.65 -3.73 -0.73
C LEU A 87 -9.63 -2.63 -1.03
N MET A 88 -8.97 -2.06 -0.01
CA MET A 88 -7.83 -1.15 -0.24
C MET A 88 -6.69 -1.85 -0.99
N GLY A 89 -6.34 -3.09 -0.61
CA GLY A 89 -5.36 -3.91 -1.29
C GLY A 89 -5.80 -4.27 -2.71
N THR A 90 -7.06 -4.68 -2.89
CA THR A 90 -7.55 -5.18 -4.18
C THR A 90 -7.81 -4.07 -5.19
N ASN A 91 -8.36 -2.93 -4.77
CA ASN A 91 -8.76 -1.84 -5.67
C ASN A 91 -7.67 -0.77 -5.81
N HIS A 92 -6.82 -0.60 -4.79
CA HIS A 92 -5.78 0.42 -4.78
C HIS A 92 -4.36 -0.13 -4.72
N GLY A 93 -4.19 -1.43 -4.46
CA GLY A 93 -2.87 -2.05 -4.39
C GLY A 93 -2.12 -1.74 -3.10
N ILE A 94 -2.80 -1.28 -2.04
CA ILE A 94 -2.16 -0.86 -0.78
C ILE A 94 -2.62 -1.78 0.36
N SER A 95 -1.70 -2.51 0.98
CA SER A 95 -1.97 -3.37 2.14
C SER A 95 -0.74 -3.44 3.04
N ARG A 96 -0.97 -3.58 4.37
CA ARG A 96 0.07 -3.67 5.39
C ARG A 96 1.12 -4.74 5.09
N HIS A 97 0.69 -5.87 4.54
CA HIS A 97 1.54 -7.05 4.34
C HIS A 97 2.60 -6.88 3.26
N TYR A 98 2.43 -5.89 2.39
CA TYR A 98 3.31 -5.68 1.25
C TYR A 98 3.91 -4.28 1.24
N LEU A 99 3.77 -3.49 2.31
CA LEU A 99 4.43 -2.19 2.34
C LEU A 99 5.94 -2.33 2.49
N VAL A 100 6.67 -1.57 1.69
CA VAL A 100 8.12 -1.41 1.75
C VAL A 100 8.45 0.07 1.68
N GLN A 101 9.54 0.47 2.30
CA GLN A 101 10.07 1.81 2.15
C GLN A 101 11.00 1.85 0.94
N LEU A 102 10.72 2.74 0.00
CA LEU A 102 11.58 3.00 -1.17
C LEU A 102 12.85 3.75 -0.75
N GLU A 103 13.85 3.77 -1.62
CA GLU A 103 15.11 4.53 -1.40
C GLU A 103 14.87 6.03 -1.20
N THR A 104 13.76 6.56 -1.73
CA THR A 104 13.31 7.95 -1.55
C THR A 104 12.74 8.21 -0.15
N GLY A 105 12.55 7.18 0.66
CA GLY A 105 11.91 7.24 1.97
C GLY A 105 10.38 7.08 1.93
N GLU A 106 9.78 7.02 0.73
CA GLU A 106 8.34 6.84 0.56
C GLU A 106 7.88 5.40 0.81
N TRP A 107 6.72 5.23 1.42
CA TRP A 107 6.10 3.92 1.58
C TRP A 107 5.27 3.55 0.34
N ALA A 108 5.54 2.36 -0.20
CA ALA A 108 4.84 1.81 -1.36
C ALA A 108 4.64 0.29 -1.24
N ASN A 109 3.84 -0.30 -2.10
CA ASN A 109 3.69 -1.75 -2.16
C ASN A 109 4.93 -2.41 -2.83
N GLY A 110 5.51 -3.44 -2.20
CA GLY A 110 6.73 -4.12 -2.61
C GLY A 110 6.62 -4.98 -3.87
N GLY A 111 5.43 -5.09 -4.47
CA GLY A 111 5.23 -5.70 -5.79
C GLY A 111 4.95 -4.70 -6.92
N MET A 112 4.51 -3.48 -6.61
CA MET A 112 4.13 -2.40 -7.54
C MET A 112 4.22 -1.08 -6.77
N TYR A 113 4.75 0.01 -7.35
CA TYR A 113 4.99 1.30 -6.67
C TYR A 113 3.70 2.10 -6.28
N PHE A 114 2.75 1.46 -5.62
CA PHE A 114 1.50 2.03 -5.16
C PHE A 114 1.63 2.55 -3.74
N GLY A 115 1.30 3.81 -3.51
CA GLY A 115 1.49 4.53 -2.26
C GLY A 115 0.91 5.93 -2.33
N GLN A 116 1.66 6.92 -1.86
CA GLN A 116 1.18 8.30 -1.72
C GLN A 116 0.79 8.95 -3.05
N MET A 117 1.54 8.65 -4.12
CA MET A 117 1.46 9.32 -5.42
C MET A 117 0.75 8.50 -6.50
N TRP A 118 0.65 7.18 -6.33
CA TRP A 118 0.07 6.28 -7.34
C TRP A 118 -0.70 5.14 -6.69
N CYS A 119 -1.71 4.61 -7.37
CA CYS A 119 -2.44 3.43 -6.90
C CYS A 119 -2.96 2.60 -8.08
N LEU A 120 -3.37 1.36 -7.81
CA LEU A 120 -3.85 0.44 -8.85
C LEU A 120 -5.04 1.00 -9.65
N ALA A 121 -5.97 1.68 -8.97
CA ALA A 121 -7.10 2.33 -9.65
C ALA A 121 -6.64 3.38 -10.66
N LEU A 122 -5.59 4.15 -10.36
CA LEU A 122 -5.00 5.12 -11.28
C LEU A 122 -4.26 4.43 -12.42
N GLU A 123 -3.51 3.37 -12.13
CA GLU A 123 -2.81 2.57 -13.15
C GLU A 123 -3.77 2.01 -14.21
N LEU A 124 -4.88 1.43 -13.76
CA LEU A 124 -5.92 0.91 -14.66
C LEU A 124 -6.64 2.04 -15.41
N THR A 125 -6.90 3.15 -14.74
CA THR A 125 -7.58 4.30 -15.35
C THR A 125 -6.68 5.01 -16.37
N ALA A 126 -5.38 5.14 -16.11
CA ALA A 126 -4.40 5.67 -17.05
C ALA A 126 -4.31 4.77 -18.28
N SER A 127 -4.27 3.44 -18.08
CA SER A 127 -4.33 2.46 -19.17
C SER A 127 -5.59 2.62 -20.02
N HIS A 128 -6.76 2.83 -19.42
CA HIS A 128 -7.99 3.05 -20.18
C HIS A 128 -8.01 4.39 -20.93
N ALA A 129 -7.44 5.44 -20.36
CA ALA A 129 -7.36 6.74 -21.01
C ALA A 129 -6.58 6.69 -22.33
N THR A 130 -5.67 5.72 -22.51
CA THR A 130 -4.90 5.55 -23.76
C THR A 130 -5.73 5.14 -24.98
N TYR A 131 -6.96 4.65 -24.80
CA TYR A 131 -7.90 4.32 -25.90
C TYR A 131 -8.68 5.54 -26.42
N GLY A 132 -8.64 6.67 -25.69
CA GLY A 132 -9.28 7.95 -26.03
C GLY A 132 -10.30 8.44 -24.99
N ASP A 133 -10.67 9.73 -25.06
CA ASP A 133 -11.53 10.44 -24.09
C ASP A 133 -12.99 9.90 -23.97
N ARG A 134 -13.37 8.83 -24.66
CA ARG A 134 -14.73 8.26 -24.58
C ARG A 134 -14.80 6.92 -23.85
N ASP A 135 -13.65 6.37 -23.46
CA ASP A 135 -13.58 5.02 -22.91
C ASP A 135 -13.46 4.97 -21.38
N LEU A 136 -13.50 6.14 -20.72
CA LEU A 136 -13.56 6.22 -19.27
C LEU A 136 -15.01 6.21 -18.76
N HIS A 137 -15.25 5.39 -17.75
CA HIS A 137 -16.52 5.36 -17.02
C HIS A 137 -16.70 6.67 -16.21
N PRO A 138 -17.93 7.19 -16.01
CA PRO A 138 -18.17 8.41 -15.21
C PRO A 138 -17.51 8.41 -13.82
N ARG A 139 -17.40 7.25 -13.17
CA ARG A 139 -16.68 7.11 -11.88
C ARG A 139 -15.18 7.38 -12.00
N GLN A 140 -14.55 7.01 -13.12
CA GLN A 140 -13.14 7.29 -13.37
C GLN A 140 -12.93 8.80 -13.58
N TYR A 141 -13.83 9.46 -14.31
CA TYR A 141 -13.81 10.93 -14.42
C TYR A 141 -13.94 11.63 -13.06
N ALA A 142 -14.90 11.19 -12.25
CA ALA A 142 -15.07 11.73 -10.89
C ALA A 142 -13.82 11.51 -10.02
N MET A 143 -13.16 10.35 -10.15
CA MET A 143 -11.89 10.07 -9.46
C MET A 143 -10.77 11.01 -9.93
N ILE A 144 -10.61 11.23 -11.23
CA ILE A 144 -9.56 12.11 -11.78
C ILE A 144 -9.80 13.57 -11.35
N ALA A 145 -11.06 14.00 -11.30
CA ALA A 145 -11.42 15.37 -10.94
C ALA A 145 -11.10 15.75 -9.49
N ARG A 146 -11.00 14.77 -8.58
CA ARG A 146 -10.69 14.99 -7.15
C ARG A 146 -9.22 14.78 -6.80
N LEU A 147 -8.37 14.48 -7.77
CA LEU A 147 -6.95 14.26 -7.51
C LEU A 147 -6.29 15.52 -6.94
N ARG A 148 -5.36 15.31 -6.01
CA ARG A 148 -4.48 16.40 -5.57
C ARG A 148 -3.64 16.87 -6.78
N PRO A 149 -3.26 18.16 -6.84
CA PRO A 149 -2.55 18.73 -7.99
C PRO A 149 -1.33 17.91 -8.41
N GLU A 150 -0.50 17.50 -7.46
CA GLU A 150 0.71 16.74 -7.71
C GLU A 150 0.43 15.32 -8.23
N VAL A 151 -0.62 14.66 -7.74
CA VAL A 151 -1.04 13.34 -8.25
C VAL A 151 -1.66 13.47 -9.64
N ARG A 152 -2.40 14.56 -9.87
CA ARG A 152 -3.00 14.85 -11.17
C ARG A 152 -1.94 15.09 -12.23
N GLU A 153 -0.89 15.84 -11.91
CA GLU A 153 0.23 16.08 -12.80
C GLU A 153 0.91 14.76 -13.18
N SER A 154 1.26 13.92 -12.21
CA SER A 154 1.83 12.60 -12.48
C SER A 154 0.90 11.74 -13.35
N TYR A 155 -0.42 11.78 -13.09
CA TYR A 155 -1.40 11.05 -13.89
C TYR A 155 -1.43 11.53 -15.35
N ASP A 156 -1.47 12.83 -15.58
CA ASP A 156 -1.52 13.39 -16.93
C ASP A 156 -0.22 13.09 -17.70
N GLN A 157 0.94 13.14 -17.03
CA GLN A 157 2.23 12.75 -17.60
C GLN A 157 2.27 11.27 -17.98
N GLU A 158 1.80 10.38 -17.10
CA GLU A 158 1.71 8.94 -17.35
C GLU A 158 0.79 8.61 -18.54
N VAL A 159 -0.37 9.27 -18.64
CA VAL A 159 -1.27 9.08 -19.79
C VAL A 159 -0.63 9.57 -21.08
N ALA A 160 0.03 10.73 -21.06
CA ALA A 160 0.68 11.29 -22.24
C ALA A 160 1.90 10.48 -22.72
N ALA A 161 2.63 9.85 -21.79
CA ALA A 161 3.80 9.04 -22.10
C ALA A 161 3.44 7.63 -22.64
N ARG A 162 2.23 7.14 -22.37
CA ARG A 162 1.81 5.80 -22.79
C ARG A 162 1.49 5.76 -24.29
N PRO A 163 1.88 4.69 -25.00
CA PRO A 163 1.47 4.51 -26.38
C PRO A 163 -0.06 4.46 -26.48
N HIS A 164 -0.64 5.31 -27.32
CA HIS A 164 -2.07 5.26 -27.62
C HIS A 164 -2.43 3.89 -28.20
N ARG A 165 -3.47 3.29 -27.62
CA ARG A 165 -3.99 2.00 -28.05
C ARG A 165 -5.24 2.24 -28.91
N CYS A 166 -5.42 1.45 -29.97
CA CYS A 166 -6.69 1.47 -30.68
C CYS A 166 -7.79 0.92 -29.76
N ALA A 167 -8.93 1.61 -29.68
CA ALA A 167 -10.09 1.14 -28.94
C ALA A 167 -10.43 -0.31 -29.35
N PRO A 168 -10.75 -1.19 -28.40
CA PRO A 168 -11.17 -2.54 -28.74
C PRO A 168 -12.39 -2.48 -29.67
N MET A 169 -12.31 -3.17 -30.81
CA MET A 169 -13.42 -3.26 -31.75
C MET A 169 -14.68 -3.75 -31.01
N PRO A 170 -15.86 -3.13 -31.22
CA PRO A 170 -17.07 -3.58 -30.57
C PRO A 170 -17.28 -5.06 -30.92
N THR A 171 -17.19 -5.93 -29.91
CA THR A 171 -17.50 -7.35 -30.08
C THR A 171 -18.95 -7.41 -30.56
N LYS A 172 -19.16 -7.91 -31.78
CA LYS A 172 -20.51 -8.16 -32.31
C LYS A 172 -21.24 -9.02 -31.28
N ARG A 173 -22.14 -8.39 -30.52
CA ARG A 173 -23.03 -9.11 -29.60
C ARG A 173 -23.80 -10.07 -30.48
N ALA A 174 -23.56 -11.37 -30.32
CA ALA A 174 -24.31 -12.39 -31.04
C ALA A 174 -25.77 -12.20 -30.64
N THR A 175 -26.56 -11.63 -31.54
CA THR A 175 -28.01 -11.53 -31.41
C THR A 175 -28.53 -12.96 -31.37
N ARG A 176 -28.79 -13.50 -30.18
CA ARG A 176 -29.65 -14.67 -30.02
C ARG A 176 -31.05 -14.24 -30.45
N THR A 177 -31.36 -14.40 -31.73
CA THR A 177 -32.74 -14.49 -32.20
C THR A 177 -33.38 -15.66 -31.47
N ALA A 178 -34.29 -15.35 -30.56
CA ALA A 178 -35.21 -16.32 -30.00
C ALA A 178 -36.16 -16.74 -31.12
N THR A 179 -36.03 -17.97 -31.60
CA THR A 179 -37.03 -18.61 -32.44
C THR A 179 -38.23 -18.97 -31.57
N SER A 180 -39.41 -18.62 -32.06
CA SER A 180 -40.73 -18.87 -31.47
C SER A 180 -41.05 -20.34 -31.24
#